data_AF-A0A8J2XB90-F1
#
_entry.id   AF-A0A8J2XB90-F1
#
_cell.length_a   1.000
_cell.length_b   1.000
_cell.length_c   1.000
_cell.angle_alpha   90.00
_cell.angle_beta   90.00
_cell.angle_gamma   90.00
#
_symmetry.space_group_name_H-M   'P 1'
#
loop_
_entity.id
_entity.type
_entity.pdbx_description
1 polymer ?
#
loop_
_entity_poly.entity_id
_entity_poly.type
_entity_poly.pdbx_seq_one_letter_code
_entity_poly.pdbx_strand_id
1 'polypeptide(L)'
;MENKKPEFTILNQNQSVISLITELHNYFRDLQSYYKIAHGKLHNELESTTDQARIEELHAELKELCHKMEYFHVLNNAISTVNVIVHTETIVSELSPPKI
;
A
#
# COMPACT_ATOMS: atom_id res chain seq x y z
N MET A 1 3.10 11.52 -15.12
CA MET A 1 2.80 10.08 -14.98
C MET A 1 1.38 9.94 -14.49
N GLU A 2 0.59 9.08 -15.12
CA GLU A 2 -0.78 8.79 -14.69
C GLU A 2 -0.71 8.10 -13.30
N ASN A 3 -1.54 8.54 -12.35
CA ASN A 3 -1.58 7.92 -11.02
C ASN A 3 -2.33 6.60 -11.15
N LYS A 4 -1.67 5.53 -11.63
CA LYS A 4 -2.25 4.20 -11.76
C LYS A 4 -2.23 3.51 -10.40
N LYS A 5 -3.34 2.88 -10.01
CA LYS A 5 -3.40 2.07 -8.79
C LYS A 5 -2.40 0.92 -8.90
N PRO A 6 -1.53 0.70 -7.89
CA PRO A 6 -0.64 -0.45 -7.86
C PRO A 6 -1.43 -1.75 -7.94
N GLU A 7 -0.89 -2.71 -8.69
CA GLU A 7 -1.40 -4.07 -8.82
C GLU A 7 -0.44 -5.03 -8.10
N PHE A 8 -0.98 -6.06 -7.46
CA PHE A 8 -0.19 -7.09 -6.80
C PHE A 8 -0.39 -8.41 -7.53
N THR A 9 0.70 -9.01 -7.99
CA THR A 9 0.69 -10.29 -8.69
C THR A 9 1.80 -11.17 -8.14
N ILE A 10 1.45 -12.38 -7.73
CA ILE A 10 2.42 -13.40 -7.35
C ILE A 10 2.98 -14.00 -8.64
N LEU A 11 4.23 -13.67 -8.97
CA LEU A 11 4.83 -14.05 -10.26
C LEU A 11 5.37 -15.50 -10.26
N ASN A 12 5.59 -16.10 -9.09
CA ASN A 12 6.17 -17.44 -8.97
C ASN A 12 5.58 -18.20 -7.78
N GLN A 13 5.07 -19.41 -8.00
CA GLN A 13 4.56 -20.27 -6.93
C GLN A 13 5.68 -20.79 -6.00
N ASN A 14 6.94 -20.76 -6.46
CA ASN A 14 8.12 -21.14 -5.67
C ASN A 14 8.81 -19.94 -5.01
N GLN A 15 8.10 -18.82 -4.87
CA GLN A 15 8.60 -17.62 -4.22
C GLN A 15 8.93 -17.88 -2.75
N SER A 16 10.11 -17.41 -2.30
CA SER A 16 10.47 -17.49 -0.89
C SER A 16 9.58 -16.57 -0.05
N VAL A 17 9.34 -16.95 1.20
CA VAL A 17 8.57 -16.14 2.16
C VAL A 17 9.16 -14.73 2.30
N ILE A 18 10.50 -14.61 2.31
CA ILE A 18 11.22 -13.34 2.40
C ILE A 18 10.90 -12.45 1.18
N SER A 19 10.92 -13.02 -0.03
CA SER A 19 10.58 -12.27 -1.25
C SER A 19 9.13 -11.81 -1.24
N LEU A 20 8.20 -12.66 -0.77
CA LEU A 20 6.78 -12.30 -0.63
C LEU A 20 6.55 -11.15 0.33
N ILE A 21 7.20 -11.19 1.48
CA ILE A 21 7.09 -10.12 2.47
C ILE A 21 7.65 -8.80 1.92
N THR A 22 8.77 -8.88 1.19
CA THR A 22 9.39 -7.71 0.56
C THR A 22 8.48 -7.10 -0.50
N GLU A 23 7.87 -7.92 -1.36
CA GLU A 23 6.93 -7.48 -2.38
C GLU A 23 5.66 -6.88 -1.78
N LEU A 24 5.09 -7.50 -0.73
CA LEU A 24 3.95 -6.95 -0.01
C LEU A 24 4.28 -5.60 0.64
N HIS A 25 5.48 -5.45 1.20
CA HIS A 25 5.92 -4.18 1.78
C HIS A 25 6.00 -3.08 0.72
N ASN A 26 6.59 -3.37 -0.43
CA ASN A 26 6.62 -2.42 -1.55
C ASN A 26 5.20 -2.08 -2.04
N TYR A 27 4.33 -3.10 -2.18
CA TYR A 27 2.96 -2.91 -2.62
C TYR A 27 2.14 -1.99 -1.69
N PHE A 28 2.20 -2.20 -0.38
CA PHE A 28 1.48 -1.35 0.58
C PHE A 28 2.03 0.08 0.63
N ARG A 29 3.36 0.25 0.54
CA ARG A 29 3.98 1.58 0.43
C ARG A 29 3.48 2.31 -0.82
N ASP A 30 3.45 1.62 -1.95
CA ASP A 30 3.06 2.20 -3.23
C ASP A 30 1.55 2.53 -3.24
N LEU A 31 0.71 1.71 -2.60
CA LEU A 31 -0.71 2.02 -2.41
C LEU A 31 -0.92 3.25 -1.52
N GLN A 32 -0.16 3.36 -0.43
CA GLN A 32 -0.23 4.54 0.43
C GLN A 32 0.15 5.81 -0.35
N SER A 33 1.17 5.74 -1.20
CA SER A 33 1.55 6.84 -2.10
C SER A 33 0.45 7.17 -3.11
N TYR A 34 -0.11 6.15 -3.76
CA TYR A 34 -1.21 6.30 -4.71
C TYR A 34 -2.41 7.06 -4.11
N TYR A 35 -2.84 6.69 -2.90
CA TYR A 35 -3.97 7.35 -2.24
C TYR A 35 -3.63 8.77 -1.78
N LYS A 36 -2.39 9.05 -1.36
CA LYS A 36 -1.94 10.44 -1.08
C LYS A 36 -2.04 11.33 -2.32
N ILE A 37 -1.62 10.82 -3.48
CA ILE A 37 -1.73 11.54 -4.76
C ILE A 37 -3.20 11.74 -5.14
N ALA A 38 -4.03 10.70 -5.00
CA ALA A 38 -5.47 10.78 -5.29
C ALA A 38 -6.16 11.82 -4.38
N HIS A 39 -5.82 11.84 -3.10
CA HIS A 39 -6.34 12.82 -2.14
C HIS A 39 -5.97 14.25 -2.56
N GLY A 40 -4.72 14.51 -2.94
CA GLY A 40 -4.30 15.82 -3.43
C GLY A 40 -5.07 16.26 -4.69
N LYS A 41 -5.36 15.32 -5.61
CA LYS A 41 -6.17 15.61 -6.80
C LYS A 41 -7.61 15.97 -6.46
N LEU A 42 -8.27 15.18 -5.61
CA LEU A 42 -9.66 15.46 -5.19
C LEU A 42 -9.76 16.76 -4.40
N HIS A 43 -8.74 17.09 -3.59
CA HIS A 43 -8.71 18.34 -2.85
C HIS A 43 -8.62 19.55 -3.79
N ASN A 44 -7.74 19.49 -4.80
CA ASN A 44 -7.64 20.54 -5.81
C ASN A 44 -8.94 20.66 -6.64
N GLU A 45 -9.60 19.53 -6.96
CA GLU A 45 -10.88 19.53 -7.66
C GLU A 45 -11.96 20.23 -6.81
N LEU A 46 -12.03 19.89 -5.53
CA LEU A 46 -12.95 20.49 -4.56
C LEU A 46 -12.79 22.02 -4.48
N GLU A 47 -11.56 22.53 -4.42
CA GLU A 47 -11.28 23.97 -4.37
C GLU A 47 -11.77 24.73 -5.63
N SER A 48 -11.82 24.04 -6.76
CA SER A 48 -12.21 24.60 -8.06
C SER A 48 -13.69 24.37 -8.42
N THR A 49 -14.41 23.55 -7.65
CA THR A 49 -15.78 23.15 -7.94
C THR A 49 -16.78 24.12 -7.32
N THR A 50 -17.79 24.53 -8.10
CA THR A 50 -18.89 25.40 -7.63
C THR A 50 -20.23 24.68 -7.56
N ASP A 51 -20.35 23.50 -8.16
CA ASP A 51 -21.54 22.66 -8.09
C ASP A 51 -21.63 21.97 -6.71
N GLN A 52 -22.70 22.30 -5.97
CA GLN A 52 -22.93 21.80 -4.63
C GLN A 52 -23.08 20.28 -4.58
N ALA A 53 -23.74 19.67 -5.57
CA ALA A 53 -23.90 18.22 -5.61
C ALA A 53 -22.54 17.52 -5.76
N ARG A 54 -21.69 18.02 -6.67
CA ARG A 54 -20.33 17.52 -6.86
C ARG A 54 -19.44 17.75 -5.63
N ILE A 55 -19.57 18.88 -4.94
CA ILE A 55 -18.86 19.15 -3.68
C ILE A 55 -19.17 18.08 -2.62
N GLU A 56 -20.43 17.71 -2.47
CA GLU A 56 -20.85 16.67 -1.51
C GLU A 56 -20.28 15.30 -1.87
N GLU A 57 -20.29 14.94 -3.16
CA GLU A 57 -19.64 13.72 -3.66
C GLU A 57 -18.13 13.72 -3.37
N LEU A 58 -17.43 14.80 -3.69
CA LEU A 58 -15.99 14.95 -3.45
C LEU A 58 -15.64 14.82 -1.96
N HIS A 59 -16.47 15.36 -1.07
CA HIS A 59 -16.29 15.16 0.37
C HIS A 59 -16.45 13.69 0.79
N ALA A 60 -17.41 12.97 0.22
CA ALA A 60 -17.58 11.55 0.48
C ALA A 60 -16.38 10.73 -0.03
N GLU A 61 -15.90 11.02 -1.23
CA GLU A 61 -14.72 10.39 -1.82
C GLU A 61 -13.44 10.67 -1.00
N LEU A 62 -13.22 11.92 -0.57
CA LEU A 62 -12.11 12.31 0.30
C LEU A 62 -12.15 11.56 1.63
N LYS A 63 -13.32 11.44 2.26
CA LYS A 63 -13.48 10.69 3.51
C LYS A 63 -13.13 9.21 3.31
N GLU A 64 -13.56 8.60 2.21
CA GLU A 64 -13.20 7.22 1.89
C GLU A 64 -11.70 7.06 1.67
N LEU A 65 -11.06 8.00 0.97
CA LEU A 65 -9.61 8.01 0.77
C LEU A 65 -8.84 8.13 2.08
N CYS A 66 -9.27 8.98 3.01
CA CYS A 66 -8.65 9.10 4.33
C CYS A 66 -8.65 7.76 5.06
N HIS A 67 -9.78 7.05 5.11
CA HIS A 67 -9.84 5.72 5.73
C HIS A 67 -8.91 4.71 5.04
N LYS A 68 -8.87 4.70 3.70
CA LYS A 68 -7.95 3.82 2.95
C LYS A 68 -6.50 4.14 3.29
N MET A 69 -6.12 5.42 3.35
CA MET A 69 -4.77 5.85 3.69
C MET A 69 -4.37 5.42 5.10
N GLU A 70 -5.27 5.51 6.08
CA GLU A 70 -5.04 5.03 7.45
C GLU A 70 -4.81 3.52 7.49
N TYR A 71 -5.64 2.73 6.81
CA TYR A 71 -5.47 1.28 6.75
C TYR A 71 -4.15 0.89 6.08
N PHE A 72 -3.81 1.51 4.94
CA PHE A 72 -2.53 1.21 4.29
C PHE A 72 -1.32 1.72 5.07
N HIS A 73 -1.47 2.76 5.89
CA HIS A 73 -0.42 3.16 6.83
C HIS A 73 -0.17 2.07 7.89
N VAL A 74 -1.23 1.53 8.50
CA VAL A 74 -1.13 0.44 9.48
C VAL A 74 -0.52 -0.80 8.84
N LEU A 75 -1.01 -1.21 7.66
CA LEU A 75 -0.46 -2.35 6.92
C LEU A 75 1.02 -2.15 6.57
N ASN A 76 1.40 -0.96 6.12
CA ASN A 76 2.78 -0.62 5.81
C ASN A 76 3.69 -0.71 7.04
N ASN A 77 3.26 -0.21 8.20
CA ASN A 77 4.03 -0.29 9.43
C ASN A 77 4.18 -1.75 9.92
N ALA A 78 3.09 -2.53 9.86
CA ALA A 78 3.08 -3.93 10.24
C ALA A 78 4.04 -4.74 9.37
N ILE A 79 3.91 -4.63 8.04
CA ILE A 79 4.77 -5.38 7.12
C ILE A 79 6.21 -4.88 7.15
N SER A 80 6.47 -3.60 7.43
CA SER A 80 7.83 -3.08 7.61
C SER A 80 8.52 -3.76 8.79
N THR A 81 7.80 -3.93 9.91
CA THR A 81 8.30 -4.67 11.08
C THR A 81 8.59 -6.14 10.73
N VAL A 82 7.65 -6.80 10.05
CA VAL A 82 7.83 -8.19 9.58
C VAL A 82 9.03 -8.29 8.64
N ASN A 83 9.17 -7.35 7.70
CA ASN A 83 10.26 -7.31 6.73
C ASN A 83 11.63 -7.21 7.42
N VAL A 84 11.76 -6.40 8.48
CA VAL A 84 13.00 -6.35 9.27
C VAL A 84 13.28 -7.71 9.92
N ILE A 85 12.28 -8.33 10.54
CA ILE A 85 12.43 -9.59 11.27
C ILE A 85 12.84 -10.74 10.33
N VAL A 86 12.21 -10.86 9.15
CA VAL A 86 12.49 -11.99 8.24
C VAL A 86 13.85 -11.94 7.55
N HIS A 87 14.55 -10.81 7.64
CA HIS A 87 15.93 -10.67 7.18
C HIS A 87 16.97 -10.92 8.29
N THR A 88 16.54 -11.25 9.51
CA THR A 88 17.46 -11.67 10.58
C THR A 88 17.97 -13.09 10.34
N GLU A 89 19.24 -13.36 10.67
CA GLU A 89 19.88 -14.66 10.43
C GLU A 89 19.07 -15.84 10.99
N THR A 90 18.56 -15.71 12.21
CA THR A 90 17.75 -16.74 12.88
C THR A 90 16.47 -17.07 12.10
N ILE A 91 15.77 -16.07 11.58
CA ILE A 91 14.53 -16.32 10.84
C ILE A 91 14.83 -16.79 9.42
N VAL A 92 15.90 -16.28 8.79
CA VAL A 92 16.36 -16.76 7.48
C VAL A 92 16.66 -18.25 7.52
N SER A 93 17.33 -18.75 8.56
CA SER A 93 17.63 -20.19 8.70
C SER A 93 16.37 -21.05 8.86
N GLU A 94 15.33 -20.53 9.52
CA GLU A 94 14.04 -21.24 9.67
C GLU A 94 13.21 -21.22 8.38
N LEU A 95 13.24 -20.11 7.64
CA LEU A 95 12.47 -19.95 6.40
C LEU A 95 13.16 -20.53 5.16
N SER A 96 14.45 -20.83 5.25
CA SER A 96 15.25 -21.46 4.20
C SER A 96 15.99 -22.70 4.75
N PRO A 97 15.26 -23.72 5.22
CA PRO A 97 15.89 -24.87 5.85
C PRO A 97 16.81 -25.58 4.86
N PRO A 98 17.99 -26.06 5.30
CA PRO A 98 18.87 -26.83 4.44
C PRO A 98 18.13 -28.06 3.91
N LYS A 99 18.30 -28.35 2.62
CA LYS A 99 17.78 -29.60 2.03
C LYS A 99 18.50 -30.76 2.73
N ILE A 100 17.74 -31.56 3.49
CA ILE A 100 18.19 -32.81 4.12
C ILE A 100 18.43 -33.86 3.02
#